data_AF-A0A9E0V4Z6-F1
#
_entry.id   AF-A0A9E0V4Z6-F1
#
_cell.length_a   1.000
_cell.length_b   1.000
_cell.length_c   1.000
_cell.angle_alpha   90.00
_cell.angle_beta   90.00
_cell.angle_gamma   90.00
#
_symmetry.space_group_name_H-M   'P 1'
#
loop_
_entity.id
_entity.type
_entity.pdbx_description
1 polymer ?
#
loop_
_entity_poly.entity_id
_entity_poly.type
_entity_poly.pdbx_seq_one_letter_code
_entity_poly.pdbx_strand_id
1 'polypeptide(L)' 'MKRRIVIVLISIFFSVPVLLKAQGCSVCTKTAAGLDGKAAKGLNGGVIYLAFFPLAILGTIGLVWWRGQRQTKKEE' A
#
# COMPACT_ATOMS: atom_id res chain seq x y z
N MET A 1 17.09 -12.10 18.37
CA MET A 1 17.25 -12.47 16.94
C MET A 1 15.93 -12.58 16.18
N LYS A 2 14.92 -13.33 16.66
CA LYS A 2 13.63 -13.52 15.96
C LYS A 2 12.94 -12.21 15.52
N ARG A 3 12.92 -11.19 16.38
CA ARG A 3 12.34 -9.86 16.07
C ARG A 3 13.08 -9.11 14.95
N ARG A 4 14.41 -9.26 14.85
CA ARG A 4 15.20 -8.62 13.77
C ARG A 4 14.99 -9.33 12.43
N ILE A 5 14.89 -10.66 12.45
CA ILE A 5 14.57 -11.47 11.25
C ILE A 5 13.19 -11.09 10.71
N VAL A 6 12.18 -10.97 11.57
CA VAL A 6 10.83 -10.54 11.18
C VAL A 6 10.85 -9.14 10.56
N ILE A 7 11.59 -8.19 11.14
CA ILE A 7 11.71 -6.83 10.58
C ILE A 7 12.38 -6.85 9.20
N VAL A 8 13.45 -7.64 9.02
CA VAL A 8 14.13 -7.78 7.72
C VAL A 8 13.20 -8.40 6.67
N LEU A 9 12.46 -9.45 7.04
CA LEU A 9 11.50 -10.10 6.13
C LEU A 9 10.36 -9.16 5.72
N ILE A 10 9.83 -8.38 6.66
CA ILE A 10 8.82 -7.35 6.35
C ILE A 10 9.41 -6.28 5.42
N SER A 11 10.64 -5.83 5.69
CA SER A 11 11.30 -4.83 4.84
C SER A 11 11.51 -5.33 3.41
N ILE A 12 11.88 -6.61 3.24
CA ILE A 12 12.03 -7.25 1.92
C ILE A 12 10.67 -7.36 1.24
N PHE A 13 9.64 -7.82 1.94
CA PHE A 13 8.29 -7.96 1.40
C PHE A 13 7.74 -6.65 0.82
N PHE A 14 7.97 -5.53 1.50
CA PHE A 14 7.52 -4.21 1.02
C PHE A 14 8.36 -3.64 -0.14
N SER A 15 9.61 -4.08 -0.33
CA SER A 15 10.51 -3.51 -1.34
C SER A 15 10.50 -4.27 -2.68
N VAL A 16 10.16 -5.56 -2.70
CA VAL A 16 9.98 -6.38 -3.92
C VAL A 16 8.99 -5.80 -4.94
N PRO A 17 7.77 -5.36 -4.58
CA PRO A 17 6.80 -4.84 -5.57
C PRO A 17 7.23 -3.52 -6.20
N VAL A 18 8.11 -2.75 -5.53
CA VAL A 18 8.68 -1.51 -6.07
C VAL A 18 9.65 -1.81 -7.22
N LEU A 19 10.50 -2.83 -7.08
CA LEU A 19 11.46 -3.22 -8.13
C LEU A 19 10.78 -3.80 -9.37
N LEU A 20 9.76 -4.64 -9.18
CA LEU A 20 9.17 -5.42 -10.28
C LEU A 20 8.18 -4.63 -11.15
N LYS A 21 7.90 -3.36 -10.83
CA LYS A 21 6.86 -2.53 -11.48
C LYS A 21 5.51 -3.27 -11.61
N ALA A 22 5.27 -4.28 -10.77
CA ALA A 22 4.12 -5.19 -10.82
C ALA A 22 2.93 -4.59 -10.08
N GLN A 23 2.58 -3.34 -10.42
CA GLN A 23 1.77 -2.47 -9.54
C GLN A 23 0.30 -2.40 -9.94
N GLY A 24 -0.20 -3.41 -10.67
CA GLY A 24 -1.55 -3.41 -11.22
C GLY A 24 -2.15 -4.80 -11.37
N CYS A 25 -3.48 -4.83 -11.47
CA CYS A 25 -4.23 -6.04 -11.76
C CYS A 25 -3.89 -6.59 -13.16
N SER A 26 -4.01 -7.91 -13.38
CA SER A 26 -3.71 -8.53 -14.69
C SER A 26 -4.52 -7.92 -15.85
N VAL A 27 -5.75 -7.48 -15.56
CA VAL A 27 -6.62 -6.78 -16.53
C VAL A 27 -6.07 -5.39 -16.86
N CYS A 28 -5.61 -4.66 -15.85
CA CYS A 28 -5.07 -3.31 -15.95
C CYS A 28 -3.82 -3.28 -16.85
N THR A 29 -2.95 -4.28 -16.72
CA THR A 29 -1.76 -4.46 -17.56
C THR A 29 -2.13 -4.78 -19.02
N LYS A 30 -3.17 -5.59 -19.25
CA LYS A 30 -3.65 -5.86 -20.61
C LYS A 30 -4.22 -4.61 -21.27
N THR A 31 -4.95 -3.78 -20.54
CA THR A 31 -5.45 -2.50 -21.04
C THR A 31 -4.29 -1.54 -21.35
N ALA A 32 -3.26 -1.49 -20.50
CA ALA A 32 -2.06 -0.67 -20.73
C ALA A 32 -1.32 -1.02 -22.02
N ALA A 33 -1.34 -2.28 -22.46
CA ALA A 33 -0.65 -2.73 -23.66
C ALA A 33 -1.25 -2.17 -24.97
N GLY A 34 -2.53 -1.76 -24.95
CA GLY A 34 -3.21 -1.13 -26.10
C GLY A 34 -3.13 0.39 -26.12
N LEU A 35 -2.46 1.00 -25.16
CA LEU A 35 -2.35 2.45 -24.99
C LEU A 35 -0.98 2.96 -25.43
N ASP A 36 -0.89 4.25 -25.75
CA ASP A 36 0.41 4.90 -25.96
C ASP A 36 1.23 4.91 -24.66
N GLY A 37 2.56 5.07 -24.77
CA GLY A 37 3.48 4.97 -23.63
C GLY A 37 3.22 5.98 -22.50
N LYS A 38 2.58 7.13 -22.77
CA LYS A 38 2.22 8.13 -21.75
C LYS A 38 0.93 7.70 -21.04
N ALA A 39 -0.09 7.30 -21.79
CA ALA A 39 -1.35 6.82 -21.22
C ALA A 39 -1.17 5.52 -20.41
N ALA A 40 -0.35 4.58 -20.89
CA ALA A 40 -0.04 3.34 -20.19
C ALA A 40 0.64 3.58 -18.82
N LYS A 41 1.55 4.56 -18.73
CA LYS A 41 2.16 4.97 -17.45
C LYS A 41 1.16 5.64 -16.53
N GLY A 42 0.28 6.48 -17.08
CA GLY A 42 -0.80 7.12 -16.33
C GLY A 42 -1.75 6.10 -15.68
N LEU A 43 -2.11 5.04 -16.42
CA LEU A 43 -3.01 3.99 -15.94
C LEU A 43 -2.45 3.25 -14.71
N ASN A 44 -1.20 2.79 -14.76
CA ASN A 44 -0.57 2.11 -13.62
C ASN A 44 -0.44 3.03 -12.39
N GLY A 45 -0.11 4.31 -12.59
CA GLY A 45 -0.09 5.30 -11.51
C GLY A 45 -1.48 5.51 -10.89
N GLY A 46 -2.52 5.54 -11.72
CA GLY A 46 -3.91 5.66 -11.26
C GLY A 46 -4.36 4.48 -10.40
N VAL A 47 -4.03 3.23 -10.77
CA VAL A 47 -4.38 2.05 -9.97
C VAL A 47 -3.77 2.11 -8.57
N ILE A 48 -2.49 2.47 -8.46
CA ILE A 48 -1.82 2.62 -7.16
C ILE A 48 -2.49 3.71 -6.34
N TYR A 49 -2.77 4.87 -6.95
CA TYR A 49 -3.43 5.97 -6.27
C TYR A 49 -4.79 5.55 -5.69
N LEU A 50 -5.62 4.89 -6.50
CA LEU A 50 -6.95 4.40 -6.10
C LEU A 50 -6.89 3.30 -5.04
N ALA A 51 -5.86 2.46 -5.04
CA ALA A 51 -5.68 1.44 -4.00
C ALA A 51 -5.14 2.05 -2.70
N PHE A 52 -4.19 2.98 -2.78
CA PHE A 52 -3.55 3.59 -1.63
C PHE A 52 -4.51 4.50 -0.85
N PHE A 53 -5.32 5.30 -1.56
CA PHE A 53 -6.23 6.27 -0.94
C PHE A 53 -7.19 5.67 0.11
N PRO A 54 -8.01 4.64 -0.18
CA PRO A 54 -8.89 4.04 0.82
C PRO A 54 -8.13 3.35 1.94
N LEU A 55 -6.98 2.72 1.66
CA LEU A 55 -6.15 2.09 2.69
C LEU A 55 -5.56 3.13 3.66
N ALA A 56 -5.12 4.28 3.14
CA ALA A 56 -4.60 5.38 3.95
C ALA A 56 -5.70 5.97 4.85
N ILE A 57 -6.92 6.15 4.32
CA ILE A 57 -8.07 6.62 5.11
C ILE A 57 -8.40 5.64 6.23
N LEU A 58 -8.61 4.35 5.91
CA LEU A 58 -8.95 3.33 6.90
C LEU A 58 -7.84 3.17 7.95
N GLY A 59 -6.57 3.18 7.52
CA GLY A 59 -5.43 3.12 8.42
C GLY A 59 -5.38 4.31 9.37
N THR A 60 -5.64 5.52 8.87
CA THR A 60 -5.66 6.74 9.69
C THR A 60 -6.78 6.70 10.73
N ILE A 61 -7.99 6.34 10.31
CA ILE A 61 -9.15 6.21 11.22
C ILE A 61 -8.86 5.17 12.31
N GLY A 62 -8.34 3.99 11.92
CA GLY A 62 -7.98 2.93 12.86
C GLY A 62 -6.92 3.37 13.86
N LEU A 63 -5.90 4.13 13.43
CA LEU A 63 -4.87 4.67 14.31
C LEU A 63 -5.42 5.71 15.29
N VAL A 64 -6.28 6.62 14.84
CA VAL A 64 -6.93 7.63 15.69
C VAL A 64 -7.81 6.94 16.74
N TRP A 65 -8.63 5.97 16.33
CA TRP A 65 -9.50 5.23 17.24
C TRP A 65 -8.72 4.45 18.30
N TRP A 66 -7.67 3.73 17.89
CA TRP A 66 -6.83 2.98 18.83
C TRP A 66 -6.12 3.88 19.83
N ARG A 67 -5.66 5.06 19.39
CA ARG A 67 -5.07 6.06 20.28
C ARG A 67 -6.09 6.60 21.28
N GLY A 68 -7.30 6.90 20.83
CA GLY A 68 -8.39 7.33 21.72
C GLY A 68 -8.66 6.32 22.84
N GLN A 69 -8.81 5.04 22.48
CA GLN A 69 -9.04 3.96 23.45
C GLN A 69 -7.89 3.79 24.46
N ARG A 70 -6.65 4.07 24.06
CA ARG A 70 -5.48 4.00 24.95
C ARG A 70 -5.37 5.18 25.92
N GLN A 71 -5.91 6.35 25.58
CA GLN A 71 -5.98 7.47 26.52
C GLN A 71 -7.05 7.20 27.58
N THR A 72 -8.22 6.67 27.19
CA THR A 72 -9.30 6.33 28.13
C THR A 72 -8.85 5.26 29.15
N LYS A 73 -8.08 4.25 28.74
CA LYS A 73 -7.52 3.22 29.64
C LYS A 73 -6.40 3.70 30.57
N LYS A 74 -5.93 4.93 30.43
CA LYS A 74 -4.82 5.49 31.23
C LYS A 74 -5.30 6.45 32.32
N GLU A 75 -6.57 6.85 32.24
CA GLU A 75 -7.26 7.73 33.19
C GLU A 75 -8.13 6.95 34.20
N GLU A 76 -8.34 5.64 33.95
CA GLU A 76 -8.78 4.64 34.95
C GLU A 76 -7.56 3.96 35.59
#